data_AF-A0A3N5GE91-F1
#
_entry.id   AF-A0A3N5GE91-F1
#
_cell.length_a   1.000
_cell.length_b   1.000
_cell.length_c   1.000
_cell.angle_alpha   90.00
_cell.angle_beta   90.00
_cell.angle_gamma   90.00
#
_symmetry.space_group_name_H-M   'P 1'
#
loop_
_entity.id
_entity.type
_entity.pdbx_description
1 polymer ?
#
loop_
_entity_poly.entity_id
_entity_poly.type
_entity_poly.pdbx_seq_one_letter_code
_entity_poly.pdbx_strand_id
1 'polypeptide(L)'
;MARQLADDTVLRRARNLRLRIDSDEIVYVLKHGGVISCGRRGLAILDAFSVPTPLGEALDRIGGASTQDEWMDITSSIIGLHGAGVLLTEEEEETTRAVADGTFADPMVHAMMLNDRQRTSTFIDAVHDVVQPGDIVVDIGTGTGVLAVAAARAGAGHVYAIEASGIAQTARKVFAANALADRITLVEGWSTDLELAQLGDVLVSEIIGEMPLEERVLETTLDARHRLLKPDAHLIPQRLRIMGVPISIPSGHLSGRIVQASTIGRWRSW
;
A
#
# COMPACT_ATOMS: atom_id res chain seq x y z
N MET A 1 3.24 -21.74 16.76
CA MET A 1 3.54 -23.06 16.17
C MET A 1 3.40 -22.89 14.67
N ALA A 2 4.48 -23.02 13.90
CA ALA A 2 4.41 -22.89 12.45
C ALA A 2 3.55 -24.03 11.88
N ARG A 3 2.51 -23.67 11.12
CA ARG A 3 1.67 -24.63 10.39
C ARG A 3 2.60 -25.38 9.43
N GLN A 4 2.58 -26.72 9.46
CA GLN A 4 3.44 -27.53 8.61
C GLN A 4 2.94 -27.41 7.16
N LEU A 5 3.79 -26.94 6.24
CA LEU A 5 3.46 -26.86 4.82
C LEU A 5 3.47 -28.27 4.22
N ALA A 6 2.38 -28.65 3.55
CA ALA A 6 2.25 -29.90 2.81
C ALA A 6 2.42 -29.65 1.30
N ASP A 7 2.69 -30.70 0.51
CA ASP A 7 2.92 -30.58 -0.94
C ASP A 7 1.73 -29.96 -1.70
N ASP A 8 0.51 -30.18 -1.22
CA ASP A 8 -0.73 -29.63 -1.79
C ASP A 8 -1.06 -28.23 -1.27
N THR A 9 -0.26 -27.68 -0.35
CA THR A 9 -0.48 -26.34 0.18
C THR A 9 -0.27 -25.32 -0.94
N VAL A 10 -1.34 -24.60 -1.27
CA VAL A 10 -1.30 -23.53 -2.27
C VAL A 10 -0.73 -22.28 -1.63
N LEU A 11 0.39 -21.81 -2.18
CA LEU A 11 1.05 -20.58 -1.76
C LEU A 11 1.05 -19.58 -2.91
N ARG A 12 1.18 -18.31 -2.54
CA ARG A 12 1.50 -17.23 -3.48
C ARG A 12 2.45 -16.23 -2.84
N ARG A 13 3.23 -15.52 -3.64
CA ARG A 13 4.01 -14.39 -3.15
C ARG A 13 3.10 -13.22 -2.80
N ALA A 14 3.44 -12.52 -1.72
CA ALA A 14 2.83 -11.25 -1.38
C ALA A 14 3.01 -10.23 -2.52
N ARG A 15 2.06 -9.29 -2.62
CA ARG A 15 2.10 -8.22 -3.62
C ARG A 15 3.09 -7.13 -3.20
N ASN A 16 3.56 -6.34 -4.16
CA ASN A 16 4.38 -5.13 -3.92
C ASN A 16 5.67 -5.35 -3.11
N LEU A 17 6.29 -6.53 -3.23
CA LEU A 17 7.58 -6.82 -2.62
C LEU A 17 8.66 -5.89 -3.16
N ARG A 18 9.44 -5.27 -2.26
CA ARG A 18 10.69 -4.58 -2.62
C ARG A 18 11.85 -5.55 -2.45
N LEU A 19 12.69 -5.66 -3.47
CA LEU A 19 13.81 -6.59 -3.50
C LEU A 19 15.15 -5.84 -3.51
N ARG A 20 16.15 -6.42 -2.86
CA ARG A 20 17.57 -6.04 -2.97
C ARG A 20 18.36 -7.29 -3.31
N ILE A 21 19.32 -7.19 -4.21
CA ILE A 21 20.25 -8.28 -4.52
C ILE A 21 21.65 -7.77 -4.17
N ASP A 22 22.44 -8.57 -3.47
CA ASP A 22 23.83 -8.20 -3.14
C ASP A 22 24.85 -8.76 -4.14
N SER A 23 26.13 -8.54 -3.85
CA SER A 23 27.25 -9.00 -4.68
C SER A 23 27.42 -10.52 -4.70
N ASP A 24 26.84 -11.24 -3.74
CA ASP A 24 26.88 -12.71 -3.65
C ASP A 24 25.64 -13.35 -4.29
N GLU A 25 24.86 -12.55 -5.04
CA GLU A 25 23.62 -12.94 -5.72
C GLU A 25 22.51 -13.38 -4.74
N ILE A 26 22.62 -12.99 -3.47
CA ILE A 26 21.59 -13.28 -2.48
C ILE A 26 20.46 -12.30 -2.67
N VAL A 27 19.26 -12.85 -2.89
CA VAL A 27 18.03 -12.07 -3.02
C VAL A 27 17.53 -11.77 -1.62
N TYR A 28 17.21 -10.52 -1.36
CA TYR A 28 16.62 -10.07 -0.11
C TYR A 28 15.28 -9.42 -0.37
N VAL A 29 14.29 -9.76 0.46
CA VAL A 29 13.02 -9.05 0.52
C VAL A 29 13.09 -7.99 1.61
N LEU A 30 12.77 -6.76 1.24
CA LEU A 30 12.69 -5.62 2.15
C LEU A 30 11.25 -5.49 2.64
N LYS A 31 11.02 -5.62 3.95
CA LYS A 31 9.71 -5.50 4.58
C LYS A 31 9.77 -4.58 5.80
N HIS A 32 8.63 -4.04 6.21
CA HIS A 32 8.51 -3.36 7.50
C HIS A 32 8.79 -4.38 8.62
N GLY A 33 9.90 -4.21 9.34
CA GLY A 33 10.37 -5.15 10.38
C GLY A 33 11.69 -5.87 10.07
N GLY A 34 12.27 -5.72 8.87
CA GLY A 34 13.62 -6.22 8.59
C GLY A 34 13.90 -6.60 7.14
N VAL A 35 15.06 -7.22 6.95
CA VAL A 35 15.54 -7.73 5.65
C VAL A 35 15.55 -9.26 5.72
N ILE A 36 14.84 -9.91 4.81
CA ILE A 36 14.72 -11.37 4.77
C ILE A 36 15.57 -11.90 3.62
N SER A 37 16.53 -12.76 3.92
CA SER A 37 17.29 -13.47 2.89
C SER A 37 16.43 -14.55 2.24
N CYS A 38 16.38 -14.54 0.92
CA CYS A 38 15.68 -15.52 0.08
C CYS A 38 16.67 -16.51 -0.56
N GLY A 39 17.97 -16.40 -0.23
CA GLY A 39 19.04 -17.17 -0.85
C GLY A 39 19.28 -16.82 -2.32
N ARG A 40 20.18 -17.58 -2.96
CA ARG A 40 20.57 -17.39 -4.38
C ARG A 40 19.44 -17.69 -5.35
N ARG A 41 18.56 -18.65 -5.03
CA ARG A 41 17.39 -19.02 -5.85
C ARG A 41 16.14 -18.20 -5.51
N GLY A 42 16.26 -17.15 -4.69
CA GLY A 42 15.12 -16.38 -4.20
C GLY A 42 14.21 -15.82 -5.30
N LEU A 43 14.76 -15.36 -6.43
CA LEU A 43 13.95 -14.89 -7.56
C LEU A 43 13.14 -16.02 -8.20
N ALA A 44 13.73 -17.21 -8.39
CA ALA A 44 13.02 -18.36 -8.95
C ALA A 44 11.91 -18.85 -8.02
N ILE A 45 12.16 -18.83 -6.70
CA ILE A 45 11.14 -19.14 -5.69
C ILE A 45 9.99 -18.14 -5.79
N LEU A 46 10.29 -16.83 -5.76
CA LEU A 46 9.26 -15.80 -5.86
C LEU A 46 8.47 -15.88 -7.17
N ASP A 47 9.13 -16.17 -8.29
CA ASP A 47 8.48 -16.31 -9.60
C ASP A 47 7.55 -17.52 -9.68
N ALA A 48 7.96 -18.67 -9.12
CA ALA A 48 7.14 -19.87 -9.06
C ALA A 48 5.81 -19.64 -8.32
N PHE A 49 5.81 -18.75 -7.32
CA PHE A 49 4.64 -18.34 -6.56
C PHE A 49 4.04 -17.00 -7.02
N SER A 50 4.37 -16.51 -8.23
CA SER A 50 3.78 -15.28 -8.79
C SER A 50 2.26 -15.39 -8.98
N VAL A 51 1.77 -16.61 -9.17
CA VAL A 51 0.36 -17.00 -9.14
C VAL A 51 0.16 -18.07 -8.06
N PRO A 52 -1.07 -18.23 -7.51
CA PRO A 52 -1.37 -19.29 -6.56
C PRO A 52 -0.93 -20.65 -7.12
N THR A 53 0.00 -21.30 -6.42
CA THR A 53 0.68 -22.51 -6.90
C THR A 53 0.84 -23.50 -5.74
N PRO A 54 0.48 -24.78 -5.93
CA PRO A 54 0.79 -25.84 -4.98
C PRO A 54 2.30 -25.97 -4.74
N LEU A 55 2.71 -26.17 -3.50
CA LEU A 55 4.12 -26.25 -3.11
C LEU A 55 4.89 -27.32 -3.92
N GLY A 56 4.33 -28.52 -4.09
CA GLY A 56 4.95 -29.60 -4.86
C GLY A 56 5.21 -29.20 -6.32
N GLU A 57 4.24 -28.53 -6.95
CA GLU A 57 4.38 -28.05 -8.33
C GLU A 57 5.45 -26.95 -8.45
N ALA A 58 5.51 -26.03 -7.49
CA ALA A 58 6.57 -25.02 -7.46
C ALA A 58 7.96 -25.66 -7.29
N LEU A 59 8.08 -26.67 -6.42
CA LEU A 59 9.33 -27.40 -6.21
C LEU A 59 9.78 -28.13 -7.48
N ASP A 60 8.86 -28.73 -8.23
CA ASP A 60 9.17 -29.34 -9.54
C ASP A 60 9.65 -28.30 -10.57
N ARG A 61 9.03 -27.11 -10.60
CA ARG A 61 9.43 -26.02 -11.50
C ARG A 61 10.81 -25.42 -11.14
N ILE A 62 11.09 -25.22 -9.86
CA ILE A 62 12.36 -24.65 -9.37
C ILE A 62 13.48 -25.71 -9.41
N GLY A 63 13.13 -26.97 -9.16
CA GLY A 63 14.00 -28.12 -8.97
C GLY A 63 14.52 -28.76 -10.27
N GLY A 64 14.38 -28.08 -11.41
CA GLY A 64 15.09 -28.42 -12.64
C GLY A 64 16.60 -28.35 -12.44
N ALA A 65 17.17 -29.46 -11.95
CA ALA A 65 18.55 -29.74 -11.56
C ALA A 65 18.99 -29.44 -10.11
N SER A 66 19.67 -30.48 -9.59
CA SER A 66 20.83 -30.57 -8.68
C SER A 66 20.65 -30.75 -7.16
N THR A 67 21.56 -31.59 -6.65
CA THR A 67 21.99 -32.02 -5.29
C THR A 67 21.06 -31.95 -4.08
N GLN A 68 21.26 -32.86 -3.11
CA GLN A 68 20.49 -32.91 -1.86
C GLN A 68 20.59 -31.59 -1.06
N ASP A 69 21.76 -30.93 -1.11
CA ASP A 69 22.02 -29.67 -0.40
C ASP A 69 21.24 -28.50 -1.01
N GLU A 70 21.19 -28.40 -2.34
CA GLU A 70 20.38 -27.38 -3.02
C GLU A 70 18.89 -27.53 -2.73
N TRP A 71 18.43 -28.77 -2.60
CA TRP A 71 17.04 -29.07 -2.23
C TRP A 71 16.72 -28.61 -0.80
N MET A 72 17.64 -28.83 0.13
CA MET A 72 17.53 -28.35 1.52
C MET A 72 17.54 -26.82 1.59
N ASP A 73 18.34 -26.14 0.76
CA ASP A 73 18.40 -24.68 0.70
C ASP A 73 17.10 -24.07 0.15
N ILE A 74 16.53 -24.64 -0.91
CA ILE A 74 15.27 -24.19 -1.51
C ILE A 74 14.13 -24.31 -0.50
N THR A 75 13.99 -25.49 0.11
CA THR A 75 12.91 -25.76 1.08
C THR A 75 13.05 -24.90 2.34
N SER A 76 14.26 -24.73 2.86
CA SER A 76 14.53 -23.84 3.99
C SER A 76 14.20 -22.39 3.67
N SER A 77 14.52 -21.94 2.45
CA SER A 77 14.18 -20.60 1.97
C SER A 77 12.66 -20.43 1.86
N ILE A 78 11.93 -21.39 1.31
CA ILE A 78 10.45 -21.34 1.22
C ILE A 78 9.82 -21.26 2.61
N ILE A 79 10.26 -22.11 3.55
CA ILE A 79 9.76 -22.10 4.94
C ILE A 79 10.06 -20.75 5.61
N GLY A 80 11.28 -20.24 5.44
CA GLY A 80 11.68 -18.93 5.96
C GLY A 80 10.85 -17.79 5.39
N LEU A 81 10.60 -17.80 4.08
CA LEU A 81 9.78 -16.80 3.39
C LEU A 81 8.31 -16.88 3.79
N HIS A 82 7.77 -18.08 3.99
CA HIS A 82 6.42 -18.26 4.54
C HIS A 82 6.32 -17.74 5.97
N GLY A 83 7.25 -18.14 6.84
CA GLY A 83 7.31 -17.65 8.23
C GLY A 83 7.51 -16.14 8.35
N ALA A 84 8.11 -15.50 7.35
CA ALA A 84 8.26 -14.05 7.26
C ALA A 84 7.08 -13.33 6.58
N GLY A 85 6.05 -14.08 6.14
CA GLY A 85 4.89 -13.56 5.43
C GLY A 85 5.23 -12.93 4.07
N VAL A 86 6.17 -13.54 3.35
CA VAL A 86 6.52 -13.23 1.95
C VAL A 86 5.81 -14.18 1.00
N LEU A 87 5.70 -15.45 1.39
CA LEU A 87 4.79 -16.43 0.78
C LEU A 87 3.60 -16.61 1.72
N LEU A 88 2.40 -16.56 1.18
CA LEU A 88 1.16 -16.57 1.93
C LEU A 88 0.24 -17.65 1.37
N THR A 89 -0.49 -18.33 2.24
CA THR A 89 -1.70 -19.07 1.86
C THR A 89 -2.82 -18.08 1.47
N GLU A 90 -3.90 -18.59 0.89
CA GLU A 90 -5.07 -17.76 0.53
C GLU A 90 -5.70 -17.06 1.75
N GLU A 91 -5.89 -17.81 2.84
CA GLU A 91 -6.40 -17.30 4.13
C GLU A 91 -5.47 -16.21 4.72
N GLU A 92 -4.15 -16.41 4.63
CA GLU A 92 -3.16 -15.44 5.09
C GLU A 92 -3.02 -14.23 4.16
N GLU A 93 -3.24 -14.36 2.85
CA GLU A 93 -3.29 -13.22 1.94
C GLU A 93 -4.49 -12.34 2.25
N GLU A 94 -5.65 -12.94 2.51
CA GLU A 94 -6.88 -12.24 2.88
C GLU A 94 -6.71 -11.52 4.23
N THR A 95 -6.10 -12.19 5.21
CA THR A 95 -5.74 -11.60 6.50
C THR A 95 -4.66 -10.52 6.35
N THR A 96 -3.64 -10.74 5.52
CA THR A 96 -2.57 -9.76 5.28
C THR A 96 -3.08 -8.55 4.51
N ARG A 97 -4.05 -8.66 3.61
CA ARG A 97 -4.72 -7.49 3.02
C ARG A 97 -5.42 -6.64 4.07
N ALA A 98 -5.94 -7.25 5.13
CA ALA A 98 -6.48 -6.52 6.27
C ALA A 98 -5.39 -5.86 7.15
N VAL A 99 -4.12 -6.29 7.05
CA VAL A 99 -2.99 -5.83 7.89
C VAL A 99 -1.94 -4.99 7.13
N ALA A 100 -1.85 -5.10 5.79
CA ALA A 100 -0.82 -4.51 4.92
C ALA A 100 -0.83 -2.97 4.89
N ASP A 101 -1.77 -2.37 5.60
CA ASP A 101 -1.87 -0.96 5.90
C ASP A 101 -0.92 -0.48 7.02
N GLY A 102 0.06 -1.29 7.41
CA GLY A 102 0.95 -1.04 8.56
C GLY A 102 1.78 0.25 8.47
N THR A 103 2.03 0.82 7.28
CA THR A 103 2.72 2.11 7.14
C THR A 103 1.81 3.27 7.54
N PHE A 104 0.55 3.26 7.09
CA PHE A 104 -0.42 4.31 7.43
C PHE A 104 -1.08 4.06 8.79
N ALA A 105 -0.92 2.88 9.39
CA ALA A 105 -1.27 2.68 10.79
C ALA A 105 -0.37 3.46 11.78
N ASP A 106 0.83 3.89 11.36
CA ASP A 106 1.76 4.65 12.22
C ASP A 106 1.31 6.11 12.40
N PRO A 107 1.00 6.55 13.63
CA PRO A 107 0.63 7.93 13.92
C PRO A 107 1.68 8.97 13.50
N MET A 108 2.97 8.60 13.41
CA MET A 108 4.02 9.53 12.97
C MET A 108 3.91 9.90 11.50
N VAL A 109 3.48 8.97 10.64
CA VAL A 109 3.22 9.26 9.22
C VAL A 109 2.09 10.29 9.12
N HIS A 110 1.00 10.11 9.88
CA HIS A 110 -0.09 11.08 9.93
C HIS A 110 0.32 12.43 10.52
N ALA A 111 1.16 12.44 11.55
CA ALA A 111 1.68 13.69 12.11
C ALA A 111 2.52 14.46 11.09
N MET A 112 3.34 13.77 10.29
CA MET A 112 4.09 14.39 9.19
C MET A 112 3.14 14.98 8.13
N MET A 113 2.15 14.19 7.69
CA MET A 113 1.15 14.64 6.71
C MET A 113 0.36 15.85 7.21
N LEU A 114 -0.08 15.86 8.48
CA LEU A 114 -0.80 16.99 9.09
C LEU A 114 0.09 18.23 9.26
N ASN A 115 1.40 18.05 9.45
CA ASN A 115 2.36 19.15 9.52
C ASN A 115 2.67 19.75 8.14
N ASP A 116 2.37 19.06 7.04
CA ASP A 116 2.27 19.69 5.73
C ASP A 116 1.02 20.57 5.68
N ARG A 117 1.21 21.81 6.11
CA ARG A 117 0.15 22.82 6.20
C ARG A 117 -0.38 23.20 4.82
N GLN A 118 0.48 23.27 3.80
CA GLN A 118 0.04 23.66 2.47
C GLN A 118 -0.87 22.58 1.88
N ARG A 119 -0.46 21.31 1.94
CA ARG A 119 -1.29 20.17 1.53
C ARG A 119 -2.63 20.19 2.28
N THR A 120 -2.57 20.24 3.61
CA THR A 120 -3.75 20.12 4.47
C THR A 120 -4.73 21.30 4.30
N SER A 121 -4.24 22.54 4.29
CA SER A 121 -5.11 23.72 4.11
C SER A 121 -5.75 23.74 2.73
N THR A 122 -5.00 23.37 1.67
CA THR A 122 -5.53 23.34 0.30
C THR A 122 -6.72 22.38 0.18
N PHE A 123 -6.64 21.20 0.80
CA PHE A 123 -7.77 20.26 0.81
C PHE A 123 -8.94 20.77 1.65
N ILE A 124 -8.69 21.35 2.83
CA ILE A 124 -9.75 21.91 3.69
C ILE A 124 -10.48 23.05 2.97
N ASP A 125 -9.75 23.96 2.31
CA ASP A 125 -10.32 25.07 1.55
C ASP A 125 -11.17 24.54 0.38
N ALA A 126 -10.66 23.53 -0.35
CA ALA A 126 -11.43 22.89 -1.43
C ALA A 126 -12.71 22.21 -0.92
N VAL A 127 -12.66 21.56 0.25
CA VAL A 127 -13.84 20.97 0.89
C VAL A 127 -14.84 22.06 1.25
N HIS A 128 -14.41 23.16 1.84
CA HIS A 128 -15.28 24.30 2.17
C HIS A 128 -15.94 24.92 0.92
N ASP A 129 -15.21 25.02 -0.18
CA ASP A 129 -15.72 25.63 -1.42
C ASP A 129 -16.70 24.73 -2.19
N VAL A 130 -16.56 23.41 -2.07
CA VAL A 130 -17.35 22.45 -2.84
C VAL A 130 -18.55 21.92 -2.06
N VAL A 131 -18.37 21.54 -0.79
CA VAL A 131 -19.40 20.88 0.01
C VAL A 131 -20.56 21.84 0.30
N GLN A 132 -21.78 21.41 -0.03
CA GLN A 132 -23.01 22.13 0.25
C GLN A 132 -23.74 21.54 1.48
N PRO A 133 -24.57 22.34 2.17
CA PRO A 133 -25.43 21.83 3.23
C PRO A 133 -26.31 20.68 2.76
N GLY A 134 -26.22 19.54 3.44
CA GLY A 134 -27.02 18.35 3.13
C GLY A 134 -26.33 17.32 2.23
N ASP A 135 -25.16 17.62 1.67
CA ASP A 135 -24.40 16.68 0.83
C ASP A 135 -24.01 15.42 1.59
N ILE A 136 -24.00 14.29 0.89
CA ILE A 136 -23.35 13.06 1.36
C ILE A 136 -21.90 13.08 0.87
N VAL A 137 -20.95 13.15 1.80
CA VAL A 137 -19.52 13.17 1.47
C VAL A 137 -18.91 11.79 1.70
N VAL A 138 -18.11 11.31 0.75
CA VAL A 138 -17.32 10.08 0.85
C VAL A 138 -15.85 10.50 0.95
N ASP A 139 -15.21 10.18 2.08
CA ASP A 139 -13.79 10.44 2.35
C ASP A 139 -13.02 9.11 2.27
N ILE A 140 -12.30 8.87 1.18
CA ILE A 140 -11.55 7.61 0.96
C ILE A 140 -10.10 7.78 1.38
N GLY A 141 -9.65 6.91 2.29
CA GLY A 141 -8.34 7.05 2.94
C GLY A 141 -8.38 8.14 3.99
N THR A 142 -9.41 8.13 4.85
CA THR A 142 -9.68 9.25 5.77
C THR A 142 -8.52 9.49 6.76
N GLY A 143 -7.69 8.48 7.01
CA GLY A 143 -6.55 8.55 7.92
C GLY A 143 -7.00 8.95 9.32
N THR A 144 -6.50 10.07 9.82
CA THR A 144 -6.91 10.64 11.12
C THR A 144 -8.29 11.30 11.12
N GLY A 145 -8.95 11.41 9.97
CA GLY A 145 -10.29 11.98 9.84
C GLY A 145 -10.34 13.50 9.65
N VAL A 146 -9.21 14.15 9.38
CA VAL A 146 -9.14 15.61 9.29
C VAL A 146 -10.04 16.18 8.19
N LEU A 147 -10.11 15.53 7.01
CA LEU A 147 -10.93 15.97 5.89
C LEU A 147 -12.41 15.64 6.11
N ALA A 148 -12.73 14.47 6.69
CA ALA A 148 -14.09 14.17 7.14
C ALA A 148 -14.63 15.20 8.16
N VAL A 149 -13.81 15.63 9.13
CA VAL A 149 -14.19 16.70 10.07
C VAL A 149 -14.41 18.03 9.35
N ALA A 150 -13.55 18.37 8.38
CA ALA A 150 -13.72 19.59 7.59
C ALA A 150 -15.04 19.55 6.80
N ALA A 151 -15.37 18.43 6.15
CA ALA A 151 -16.60 18.25 5.39
C ALA A 151 -17.86 18.36 6.28
N ALA A 152 -17.85 17.71 7.45
CA ALA A 152 -18.96 17.81 8.39
C ALA A 152 -19.16 19.25 8.91
N ARG A 153 -18.06 20.00 9.12
CA ARG A 153 -18.10 21.42 9.50
C ARG A 153 -18.54 22.34 8.37
N ALA A 154 -18.23 22.00 7.12
CA ALA A 154 -18.70 22.72 5.93
C ALA A 154 -20.22 22.56 5.70
N GLY A 155 -20.86 21.62 6.38
CA GLY A 155 -22.32 21.46 6.37
C GLY A 155 -22.82 20.17 5.76
N ALA A 156 -21.92 19.26 5.35
CA ALA A 156 -22.29 17.94 4.81
C ALA A 156 -23.35 17.24 5.68
N GLY A 157 -24.47 16.83 5.08
CA GLY A 157 -25.54 16.14 5.80
C GLY A 157 -25.03 14.88 6.50
N HIS A 158 -24.15 14.14 5.82
CA HIS A 158 -23.45 12.98 6.37
C HIS A 158 -22.08 12.81 5.73
N VAL A 159 -21.14 12.19 6.45
CA VAL A 159 -19.82 11.83 5.91
C VAL A 159 -19.56 10.35 6.14
N TYR A 160 -19.27 9.60 5.07
CA TYR A 160 -18.69 8.27 5.14
C TYR A 160 -17.17 8.39 5.10
N ALA A 161 -16.52 8.17 6.24
CA ALA A 161 -15.07 8.20 6.37
C ALA A 161 -14.53 6.77 6.28
N ILE A 162 -13.84 6.44 5.18
CA ILE A 162 -13.40 5.08 4.85
C ILE A 162 -11.89 4.96 5.11
N GLU A 163 -11.49 4.00 5.93
CA GLU A 163 -10.09 3.77 6.31
C GLU A 163 -9.82 2.27 6.50
N ALA A 164 -8.83 1.73 5.81
CA ALA A 164 -8.46 0.33 5.92
C ALA A 164 -7.45 0.06 7.05
N SER A 165 -6.73 1.09 7.53
CA SER A 165 -5.62 0.89 8.48
C SER A 165 -6.06 1.00 9.93
N GLY A 166 -5.16 0.57 10.82
CA GLY A 166 -5.34 0.72 12.27
C GLY A 166 -5.49 2.17 12.75
N ILE A 167 -5.15 3.18 11.92
CA ILE A 167 -5.35 4.59 12.27
C ILE A 167 -6.83 4.97 12.37
N ALA A 168 -7.75 4.14 11.83
CA ALA A 168 -9.19 4.33 11.92
C ALA A 168 -9.65 4.54 13.38
N GLN A 169 -9.00 3.88 14.35
CA GLN A 169 -9.32 4.06 15.76
C GLN A 169 -8.96 5.46 16.29
N THR A 170 -7.95 6.10 15.71
CA THR A 170 -7.64 7.51 15.98
C THR A 170 -8.70 8.41 15.37
N ALA A 171 -9.12 8.17 14.13
CA ALA A 171 -10.21 8.94 13.49
C ALA A 171 -11.50 8.89 14.33
N ARG A 172 -11.88 7.71 14.81
CA ARG A 172 -13.04 7.53 15.71
C ARG A 172 -12.97 8.45 16.94
N LYS A 173 -11.79 8.54 17.58
CA LYS A 173 -11.57 9.42 18.74
C LYS A 173 -11.62 10.90 18.33
N VAL A 174 -11.07 11.26 17.17
CA VAL A 174 -11.13 12.62 16.63
C VAL A 174 -12.58 13.04 16.38
N PHE A 175 -13.41 12.18 15.78
CA PHE A 175 -14.82 12.49 15.53
C PHE A 175 -15.59 12.72 16.84
N ALA A 176 -15.37 11.85 17.84
CA ALA A 176 -15.98 12.01 19.16
C ALA A 176 -15.53 13.29 19.87
N ALA A 177 -14.21 13.59 19.85
CA ALA A 177 -13.66 14.79 20.48
C ALA A 177 -14.17 16.10 19.85
N ASN A 178 -14.59 16.05 18.58
CA ASN A 178 -15.18 17.19 17.87
C ASN A 178 -16.72 17.22 17.94
N ALA A 179 -17.36 16.29 18.66
CA ALA A 179 -18.82 16.14 18.72
C ALA A 179 -19.48 15.97 17.33
N LEU A 180 -18.86 15.15 16.47
CA LEU A 180 -19.32 14.88 15.10
C LEU A 180 -19.59 13.39 14.84
N ALA A 181 -19.58 12.56 15.88
CA ALA A 181 -19.75 11.10 15.75
C ALA A 181 -21.14 10.67 15.25
N ASP A 182 -22.14 11.55 15.35
CA ASP A 182 -23.49 11.38 14.80
C ASP A 182 -23.57 11.74 13.31
N ARG A 183 -22.63 12.53 12.79
CA ARG A 183 -22.58 12.99 11.40
C ARG A 183 -21.56 12.27 10.54
N ILE A 184 -20.54 11.67 11.15
CA ILE A 184 -19.45 10.98 10.47
C ILE A 184 -19.50 9.50 10.82
N THR A 185 -19.77 8.65 9.83
CA THR A 185 -19.67 7.19 9.96
C THR A 185 -18.29 6.74 9.52
N LEU A 186 -17.51 6.21 10.46
CA LEU A 186 -16.26 5.50 10.15
C LEU A 186 -16.59 4.11 9.59
N VAL A 187 -16.10 3.82 8.39
CA VAL A 187 -16.20 2.52 7.74
C VAL A 187 -14.80 1.93 7.64
N GLU A 188 -14.53 0.90 8.44
CA GLU A 188 -13.23 0.24 8.49
C GLU A 188 -13.12 -0.78 7.34
N GLY A 189 -12.17 -0.58 6.43
CA GLY A 189 -11.94 -1.45 5.27
C GLY A 189 -11.60 -0.72 3.97
N TRP A 190 -11.41 -1.49 2.90
CA TRP A 190 -11.11 -0.96 1.56
C TRP A 190 -12.40 -0.48 0.89
N SER A 191 -12.39 0.71 0.28
CA SER A 191 -13.55 1.24 -0.45
C SER A 191 -14.00 0.34 -1.60
N THR A 192 -13.08 -0.46 -2.17
CA THR A 192 -13.36 -1.40 -3.26
C THR A 192 -14.23 -2.59 -2.83
N ASP A 193 -14.29 -2.87 -1.52
CA ASP A 193 -14.85 -4.11 -0.98
C ASP A 193 -16.11 -3.83 -0.12
N LEU A 194 -16.69 -2.63 -0.24
CA LEU A 194 -17.86 -2.20 0.54
C LEU A 194 -18.94 -1.56 -0.33
N GLU A 195 -20.11 -1.43 0.29
CA GLU A 195 -21.27 -0.70 -0.23
C GLU A 195 -21.69 0.38 0.78
N LEU A 196 -22.25 1.48 0.27
CA LEU A 196 -22.79 2.57 1.09
C LEU A 196 -24.31 2.58 1.00
N ALA A 197 -24.97 2.91 2.11
CA ALA A 197 -26.43 3.02 2.15
C ALA A 197 -26.94 4.17 1.25
N GLN A 198 -26.12 5.19 1.02
CA GLN A 198 -26.40 6.33 0.15
C GLN A 198 -25.18 6.64 -0.71
N LEU A 199 -25.43 6.96 -1.98
CA LEU A 199 -24.38 7.41 -2.90
C LEU A 199 -23.93 8.83 -2.54
N GLY A 200 -22.63 9.07 -2.63
CA GLY A 200 -22.02 10.37 -2.34
C GLY A 200 -22.29 11.43 -3.40
N ASP A 201 -22.52 12.65 -2.94
CA ASP A 201 -22.54 13.90 -3.72
C ASP A 201 -21.12 14.44 -3.94
N VAL A 202 -20.21 14.19 -3.00
CA VAL A 202 -18.81 14.62 -3.06
C VAL A 202 -17.89 13.48 -2.66
N LEU A 203 -16.86 13.23 -3.47
CA LEU A 203 -15.70 12.43 -3.09
C LEU A 203 -14.58 13.38 -2.67
N VAL A 204 -14.01 13.16 -1.49
CA VAL A 204 -12.70 13.70 -1.12
C VAL A 204 -11.75 12.53 -0.90
N SER A 205 -10.55 12.61 -1.47
CA SER A 205 -9.53 11.59 -1.24
C SER A 205 -8.14 12.17 -1.41
N GLU A 206 -7.31 11.99 -0.38
CA GLU A 206 -5.90 12.34 -0.38
C GLU A 206 -5.09 11.06 -0.25
N ILE A 207 -4.96 10.35 -1.37
CA ILE A 207 -4.17 9.12 -1.53
C ILE A 207 -3.16 9.29 -2.68
N ILE A 208 -2.64 10.52 -2.83
CA ILE A 208 -1.72 10.88 -3.90
C ILE A 208 -0.31 10.64 -3.37
N GLY A 209 0.30 9.53 -3.80
CA GLY A 209 1.65 9.16 -3.37
C GLY A 209 2.75 10.10 -3.88
N GLU A 210 3.98 9.82 -3.43
CA GLU A 210 5.19 10.56 -3.83
C GLU A 210 5.38 10.53 -5.36
N MET A 211 5.10 9.39 -5.99
CA MET A 211 4.91 9.34 -7.43
C MET A 211 3.42 9.56 -7.77
N PRO A 212 3.08 10.37 -8.79
CA PRO A 212 1.71 10.85 -8.99
C PRO A 212 0.62 9.78 -9.21
N LEU A 213 1.01 8.54 -9.52
CA LEU A 213 0.10 7.41 -9.79
C LEU A 213 0.31 6.24 -8.81
N GLU A 214 1.05 6.47 -7.72
CA GLU A 214 1.14 5.50 -6.63
C GLU A 214 -0.18 5.39 -5.86
N GLU A 215 -0.21 4.49 -4.88
CA GLU A 215 -1.31 4.32 -3.93
C GLU A 215 -2.67 4.03 -4.58
N ARG A 216 -2.65 3.56 -5.83
CA ARG A 216 -3.83 3.14 -6.61
C ARG A 216 -4.87 4.26 -6.74
N VAL A 217 -4.42 5.52 -6.78
CA VAL A 217 -5.32 6.69 -6.84
C VAL A 217 -6.31 6.62 -8.01
N LEU A 218 -5.89 6.11 -9.17
CA LEU A 218 -6.75 5.99 -10.34
C LEU A 218 -7.80 4.88 -10.16
N GLU A 219 -7.38 3.69 -9.75
CA GLU A 219 -8.24 2.53 -9.57
C GLU A 219 -9.29 2.77 -8.50
N THR A 220 -8.87 3.32 -7.35
CA THR A 220 -9.75 3.65 -6.22
C THR A 220 -10.76 4.73 -6.61
N THR A 221 -10.33 5.77 -7.32
CA THR A 221 -11.23 6.85 -7.75
C THR A 221 -12.24 6.37 -8.81
N LEU A 222 -11.80 5.56 -9.78
CA LEU A 222 -12.67 5.01 -10.81
C LEU A 222 -13.73 4.08 -10.21
N ASP A 223 -13.32 3.18 -9.32
CA ASP A 223 -14.23 2.28 -8.62
C ASP A 223 -15.28 3.05 -7.79
N ALA A 224 -14.85 4.05 -7.02
CA ALA A 224 -15.76 4.91 -6.28
C ALA A 224 -16.75 5.64 -7.20
N ARG A 225 -16.28 6.16 -8.35
CA ARG A 225 -17.14 6.83 -9.33
C ARG A 225 -18.22 5.91 -9.90
N HIS A 226 -17.95 4.62 -10.01
CA HIS A 226 -18.90 3.64 -10.54
C HIS A 226 -19.91 3.16 -9.50
N ARG A 227 -19.51 3.01 -8.24
CA ARG A 227 -20.31 2.30 -7.23
C ARG A 227 -20.74 3.13 -6.02
N LEU A 228 -19.95 4.13 -5.63
CA LEU A 228 -20.10 4.84 -4.36
C LEU A 228 -20.62 6.28 -4.53
N LEU A 229 -20.63 6.80 -5.75
CA LEU A 229 -20.95 8.21 -6.03
C LEU A 229 -22.15 8.34 -6.98
N LYS A 230 -22.84 9.47 -6.87
CA LYS A 230 -23.86 9.88 -7.84
C LYS A 230 -23.19 10.24 -9.19
N PRO A 231 -23.90 10.14 -10.33
CA PRO A 231 -23.34 10.45 -11.65
C PRO A 231 -22.79 11.87 -11.77
N ASP A 232 -23.36 12.83 -11.04
CA ASP A 232 -23.02 14.26 -11.00
C ASP A 232 -22.12 14.65 -9.81
N ALA A 233 -21.62 13.69 -9.04
CA ALA A 233 -20.82 13.97 -7.85
C ALA A 233 -19.57 14.83 -8.17
N HIS A 234 -19.18 15.67 -7.22
CA HIS A 234 -17.93 16.42 -7.29
C HIS A 234 -16.77 15.60 -6.73
N LEU A 235 -15.56 15.74 -7.31
CA LEU A 235 -14.36 15.07 -6.79
C LEU A 235 -13.37 16.10 -6.25
N ILE A 236 -12.70 15.77 -5.16
CA ILE A 236 -11.64 16.57 -4.57
C ILE A 236 -10.43 15.65 -4.38
N PRO A 237 -9.37 15.78 -5.21
CA PRO A 237 -9.23 16.72 -6.32
C PRO A 237 -9.99 16.29 -7.60
N GLN A 238 -10.36 17.25 -8.45
CA GLN A 238 -11.02 16.96 -9.74
C GLN A 238 -10.04 16.53 -10.85
N ARG A 239 -8.76 16.86 -10.71
CA ARG A 239 -7.76 16.67 -11.77
C ARG A 239 -6.37 16.54 -11.18
N LEU A 240 -5.62 15.56 -11.68
CA LEU A 240 -4.18 15.46 -11.50
C LEU A 240 -3.47 15.84 -12.81
N ARG A 241 -2.40 16.63 -12.72
CA ARG A 241 -1.57 17.01 -13.88
C ARG A 241 -0.12 16.67 -13.58
N ILE A 242 0.43 15.73 -14.34
CA ILE A 242 1.83 15.32 -14.24
C ILE A 242 2.65 16.19 -15.19
N MET A 243 3.72 16.79 -14.68
CA MET A 243 4.63 17.63 -15.44
C MET A 243 6.04 17.05 -15.35
N GLY A 244 6.76 17.00 -16.46
CA GLY A 244 8.16 16.59 -16.52
C GLY A 244 9.03 17.75 -16.98
N VAL A 245 10.17 17.95 -16.31
CA VAL A 245 11.18 18.93 -16.73
C VAL A 245 12.54 18.21 -16.78
N PRO A 246 13.28 18.31 -17.89
CA PRO A 246 14.62 17.76 -17.94
C PRO A 246 15.53 18.54 -16.98
N ILE A 247 16.26 17.81 -16.14
CA ILE A 247 17.28 18.37 -15.25
C ILE A 247 18.67 17.87 -15.65
N SER A 248 19.68 18.73 -15.55
CA SER A 248 21.08 18.32 -15.65
C SER A 248 21.62 18.12 -14.25
N ILE A 249 22.09 16.90 -13.95
CA ILE A 249 22.76 16.62 -12.70
C ILE A 249 24.27 16.69 -12.97
N PRO A 250 25.04 17.54 -12.27
CA PRO A 250 26.48 17.67 -12.49
C PRO A 250 27.19 16.31 -12.39
N SER A 251 28.12 16.04 -13.31
CA SER A 251 28.79 14.73 -13.40
C SER A 251 29.46 14.29 -12.10
N GLY A 252 29.99 15.23 -11.30
CA GLY A 252 30.56 14.96 -9.99
C GLY A 252 29.54 14.50 -8.93
N HIS A 253 28.29 14.96 -9.01
CA HIS A 253 27.20 14.48 -8.15
C HIS A 253 26.69 13.11 -8.61
N LEU A 254 26.65 12.88 -9.93
CA LEU A 254 26.27 11.60 -10.52
C LEU A 254 27.30 10.50 -10.22
N SER A 255 28.59 10.79 -10.29
CA SER A 255 29.65 9.79 -10.08
C SER A 255 29.65 9.17 -8.68
N GLY A 256 29.08 9.86 -7.68
CA GLY A 256 28.91 9.34 -6.32
C GLY A 256 27.59 8.58 -6.08
N ARG A 257 26.63 8.65 -7.01
CA ARG A 257 25.28 8.07 -6.85
C ARG A 257 24.93 7.03 -7.92
N ILE A 258 25.73 6.93 -8.97
CA ILE A 258 25.58 5.96 -10.05
C ILE A 258 26.66 4.89 -9.94
N VAL A 259 26.25 3.63 -10.09
CA VAL A 259 27.19 2.52 -10.28
C VAL A 259 27.89 2.68 -11.64
N GLN A 260 29.15 3.10 -11.63
CA GLN A 260 29.97 3.24 -12.83
C GLN A 260 30.70 1.94 -13.15
N ALA A 261 31.17 1.79 -14.39
CA ALA A 261 32.05 0.67 -14.78
C ALA A 261 33.31 0.58 -13.89
N SER A 262 33.84 1.71 -13.42
CA SER A 262 34.94 1.77 -12.44
C SER A 262 34.51 1.31 -11.03
N THR A 263 33.27 1.57 -10.63
CA THR A 263 32.67 1.03 -9.40
C THR A 263 32.54 -0.48 -9.49
N ILE A 264 32.05 -1.01 -10.63
CA ILE A 264 31.99 -2.46 -10.91
C ILE A 264 33.40 -3.05 -10.97
N GLY A 265 34.35 -2.36 -11.60
CA GLY A 265 35.75 -2.80 -11.71
C GLY A 265 36.44 -2.91 -10.35
N ARG A 266 36.20 -1.94 -9.45
CA ARG A 266 36.66 -2.02 -8.05
C ARG A 266 36.04 -3.22 -7.34
N TRP A 267 34.74 -3.47 -7.49
CA TRP A 267 34.07 -4.64 -6.90
C TRP A 267 34.61 -5.97 -7.43
N ARG A 268 34.93 -6.06 -8.72
CA ARG A 268 35.50 -7.26 -9.35
C ARG A 268 36.98 -7.49 -9.04
N SER A 269 37.67 -6.49 -8.49
CA SER A 269 39.08 -6.59 -8.10
C SER A 269 39.28 -7.02 -6.64
N TRP A 270 38.19 -7.31 -5.94
CA TRP A 270 38.19 -7.84 -4.58
C TRP A 270 38.10 -9.36 -4.62
#